data_AF-A0A8D8CHS8-F1
#
_entry.id   AF-A0A8D8CHS8-F1
#
_cell.length_a   1.000
_cell.length_b   1.000
_cell.length_c   1.000
_cell.angle_alpha   90.00
_cell.angle_beta   90.00
_cell.angle_gamma   90.00
#
_symmetry.space_group_name_H-M   'P 1'
#
loop_
_entity.id
_entity.type
_entity.pdbx_description
1 polymer ?
#
loop_
_entity_poly.entity_id
_entity_poly.type
_entity_poly.pdbx_seq_one_letter_code
_entity_poly.pdbx_strand_id
1 'polypeptide(L)'
;AASSLTCLGGFRNHIISTLSSQQTNLRSVSIGSRQQSESASSSAIKTPKKRKMVAKLTDAQRKELLQPLLDAGWTMAAAGRDAIYKEYLFKNFNEAFGFMTRVALLADKMDHHPEWFNVYNKVQVTLATHDCGGLSERDVKLANFVEEIFGKY
;
A
#
# COMPACT_ATOMS: atom_id res chain seq x y z
N ALA A 1 21.40 0.55 -54.57
CA ALA A 1 20.14 1.01 -55.17
C ALA A 1 19.05 0.85 -54.12
N ALA A 2 18.42 1.97 -53.74
CA ALA A 2 17.52 2.07 -52.59
C ALA A 2 16.14 1.51 -52.91
N SER A 3 15.59 0.73 -51.98
CA SER A 3 14.19 0.27 -51.98
C SER A 3 13.49 0.84 -50.77
N SER A 4 12.60 1.82 -50.97
CA SER A 4 11.50 2.11 -50.06
C SER A 4 10.45 2.95 -50.81
N LEU A 5 9.36 2.30 -51.21
CA LEU A 5 8.14 2.96 -51.68
C LEU A 5 7.27 3.21 -50.44
N THR A 6 7.05 4.48 -50.09
CA THR A 6 5.97 4.91 -49.21
C THR A 6 4.87 5.55 -50.06
N CYS A 7 3.72 4.87 -50.13
CA CYS A 7 2.50 5.41 -50.72
C CYS A 7 1.63 5.95 -49.58
N LEU A 8 1.53 7.29 -49.46
CA LEU A 8 0.60 7.98 -48.59
C LEU A 8 -0.65 8.33 -49.41
N GLY A 9 -1.70 7.52 -49.25
CA GLY A 9 -3.03 7.80 -49.78
C GLY A 9 -3.78 8.78 -48.88
N GLY A 10 -4.18 9.91 -49.45
CA GLY A 10 -5.04 10.90 -48.79
C GLY A 10 -6.50 10.47 -48.73
N PHE A 11 -7.23 11.01 -47.76
CA PHE A 11 -8.69 11.11 -47.81
C PHE A 11 -9.13 12.50 -47.37
N ARG A 12 -9.99 13.07 -48.22
CA ARG A 12 -10.49 14.44 -48.21
C ARG A 12 -11.58 14.64 -47.15
N ASN A 13 -11.65 15.87 -46.69
CA ASN A 13 -12.71 16.52 -45.93
C ASN A 13 -14.15 16.16 -46.37
N HIS A 14 -15.01 15.88 -45.39
CA HIS A 14 -16.41 16.30 -45.47
C HIS A 14 -16.93 16.84 -44.12
N ILE A 15 -17.53 18.01 -44.25
CA ILE A 15 -18.12 18.91 -43.24
C ILE A 15 -19.61 18.58 -43.14
N ILE A 16 -20.16 18.36 -41.94
CA ILE A 16 -21.53 18.71 -41.50
C ILE A 16 -21.45 18.82 -39.96
N SER A 17 -21.39 20.02 -39.35
CA SER A 17 -22.51 20.90 -38.99
C SER A 17 -23.59 20.25 -38.10
N THR A 18 -23.42 20.34 -36.78
CA THR A 18 -24.52 20.77 -35.89
C THR A 18 -23.98 21.35 -34.58
N LEU A 19 -23.96 22.69 -34.53
CA LEU A 19 -23.99 23.46 -33.30
C LEU A 19 -25.36 23.24 -32.64
N SER A 20 -25.39 22.84 -31.37
CA SER A 20 -26.54 23.09 -30.50
C SER A 20 -26.05 23.88 -29.30
N SER A 21 -26.34 25.16 -29.38
CA SER A 21 -26.27 26.14 -28.31
C SER A 21 -27.23 25.73 -27.19
N GLN A 22 -26.73 25.59 -25.96
CA GLN A 22 -27.54 25.92 -24.80
C GLN A 22 -26.82 26.98 -23.97
N GLN A 23 -27.29 28.19 -24.22
CA GLN A 23 -26.98 29.41 -23.52
C GLN A 23 -27.68 29.44 -22.14
N THR A 24 -26.91 29.86 -21.13
CA THR A 24 -27.29 30.59 -19.90
C THR A 24 -28.23 29.96 -18.87
N ASN A 25 -27.71 29.87 -17.64
CA ASN A 25 -28.34 30.56 -16.52
C ASN A 25 -27.30 30.90 -15.43
N LEU A 26 -26.59 32.01 -15.62
CA LEU A 26 -25.86 32.68 -14.54
C LEU A 26 -26.90 33.41 -13.69
N ARG A 27 -27.29 32.82 -12.56
CA ARG A 27 -28.01 33.55 -11.51
C ARG A 27 -26.99 34.34 -10.70
N SER A 28 -27.03 35.66 -10.86
CA SER A 28 -26.37 36.61 -9.97
C SER A 28 -26.92 36.42 -8.55
N VAL A 29 -26.10 35.92 -7.64
CA VAL A 29 -26.42 35.89 -6.21
C VAL A 29 -26.02 37.24 -5.63
N SER A 30 -27.02 37.96 -5.14
CA SER A 30 -26.89 39.23 -4.45
C SER A 30 -26.04 39.05 -3.19
N ILE A 31 -24.96 39.82 -3.08
CA ILE A 31 -24.11 39.90 -1.88
C ILE A 31 -24.92 40.60 -0.79
N GLY A 32 -25.55 39.80 0.06
CA GLY A 32 -26.14 40.26 1.31
C GLY A 32 -25.03 40.38 2.36
N SER A 33 -24.76 41.61 2.80
CA SER A 33 -23.93 41.94 3.94
C SER A 33 -24.48 41.28 5.21
N ARG A 34 -23.92 40.12 5.59
CA ARG A 34 -24.22 39.45 6.86
C ARG A 34 -23.16 39.84 7.88
N GLN A 35 -23.62 40.52 8.92
CA GLN A 35 -22.86 40.95 10.09
C GLN A 35 -22.05 39.77 10.66
N GLN A 36 -20.75 40.00 10.87
CA GLN A 36 -19.88 39.12 11.64
C GLN A 36 -20.31 39.20 13.11
N SER A 37 -20.84 38.11 13.64
CA SER A 37 -20.84 37.85 15.07
C SER A 37 -19.65 36.94 15.37
N GLU A 38 -18.60 37.51 15.94
CA GLU A 38 -17.44 36.78 16.46
C GLU A 38 -17.88 35.92 17.66
N SER A 39 -18.11 34.63 17.42
CA SER A 39 -18.06 33.64 18.50
C SER A 39 -16.63 33.10 18.53
N ALA A 40 -15.84 33.55 19.50
CA ALA A 40 -14.52 33.01 19.80
C ALA A 40 -14.65 31.53 20.20
N SER A 41 -14.62 30.64 19.21
CA SER A 41 -14.35 29.22 19.44
C SER A 41 -12.86 29.10 19.73
N SER A 42 -12.53 29.05 21.01
CA SER A 42 -11.19 28.70 21.50
C SER A 42 -10.86 27.27 21.05
N SER A 43 -10.38 27.14 19.81
CA SER A 43 -9.75 25.93 19.32
C SER A 43 -8.49 25.71 20.14
N ALA A 44 -8.61 24.88 21.17
CA ALA A 44 -7.48 24.35 21.89
C ALA A 44 -6.53 23.71 20.86
N ILE A 45 -5.38 24.35 20.65
CA ILE A 45 -4.28 23.81 19.87
C ILE A 45 -3.87 22.52 20.58
N LYS A 46 -4.33 21.38 20.06
CA LYS A 46 -3.88 20.07 20.53
C LYS A 46 -2.39 19.99 20.21
N THR A 47 -1.57 19.95 21.25
CA THR A 47 -0.13 19.73 21.17
C THR A 47 0.14 18.47 20.33
N PRO A 48 1.07 18.50 19.36
CA PRO A 48 1.33 17.35 18.51
C PRO A 48 1.80 16.18 19.37
N LYS A 49 1.08 15.06 19.28
CA LYS A 49 1.43 13.82 19.96
C LYS A 49 2.77 13.35 19.37
N LYS A 50 3.83 13.34 20.19
CA LYS A 50 5.18 12.93 19.77
C LYS A 50 5.10 11.55 19.11
N ARG A 51 5.29 11.47 17.79
CA ARG A 51 5.32 10.19 17.05
C ARG A 51 6.44 9.35 17.66
N LYS A 52 6.09 8.18 18.19
CA LYS A 52 7.07 7.22 18.70
C LYS A 52 7.82 6.68 17.49
N MET A 53 9.08 7.09 17.32
CA MET A 53 9.91 6.60 16.22
C MET A 53 10.04 5.07 16.35
N VAL A 54 9.81 4.35 15.26
CA VAL A 54 10.03 2.91 15.25
C VAL A 54 11.53 2.66 15.25
N ALA A 55 12.01 1.84 16.18
CA ALA A 55 13.42 1.52 16.30
C ALA A 55 13.74 0.25 15.51
N LYS A 56 14.89 0.28 14.85
CA LYS A 56 15.48 -0.88 14.19
C LYS A 56 15.93 -1.91 15.23
N LEU A 57 15.77 -3.20 14.95
CA LEU A 57 16.22 -4.27 15.84
C LEU A 57 17.74 -4.24 16.00
N THR A 58 18.19 -4.29 17.25
CA THR A 58 19.59 -4.51 17.62
C THR A 58 20.02 -5.96 17.35
N ASP A 59 21.33 -6.21 17.28
CA ASP A 59 21.86 -7.56 17.03
C ASP A 59 21.43 -8.58 18.09
N ALA A 60 21.37 -8.16 19.36
CA ALA A 60 20.87 -8.98 20.46
C ALA A 60 19.40 -9.35 20.25
N GLN A 61 18.55 -8.37 19.93
CA GLN A 61 17.13 -8.60 19.65
C GLN A 61 16.93 -9.46 18.40
N ARG A 62 17.76 -9.30 17.36
CA ARG A 62 17.68 -10.14 16.16
C ARG A 62 17.94 -11.61 16.51
N LYS A 63 18.97 -11.88 17.30
CA LYS A 63 19.32 -13.24 17.73
C LYS A 63 18.18 -13.89 18.52
N GLU A 64 17.50 -13.14 19.37
CA GLU A 64 16.41 -13.67 20.18
C GLU A 64 15.09 -13.80 19.39
N LEU A 65 14.69 -12.73 18.69
CA LEU A 65 13.36 -12.61 18.09
C LEU A 65 13.26 -13.24 16.70
N LEU A 66 14.36 -13.32 15.93
CA LEU A 66 14.32 -13.90 14.60
C LEU A 66 14.57 -15.41 14.62
N GLN A 67 15.25 -15.96 15.63
CA GLN A 67 15.58 -17.39 15.64
C GLN A 67 14.35 -18.29 15.47
N PRO A 68 13.21 -18.08 16.17
CA PRO A 68 12.02 -18.89 15.96
C PRO A 68 11.44 -18.76 14.54
N LEU A 69 11.54 -17.58 13.93
CA LEU A 69 11.09 -17.34 12.56
C LEU A 69 12.00 -18.04 11.55
N LEU A 70 13.32 -18.01 11.77
CA LEU A 70 14.29 -18.72 10.95
C LEU A 70 14.07 -20.23 11.01
N ASP A 71 13.80 -20.76 12.20
CA ASP A 71 13.47 -22.18 12.41
C ASP A 71 12.15 -22.55 11.71
N ALA A 72 11.20 -21.60 11.64
CA ALA A 72 9.95 -21.74 10.88
C ALA A 72 10.13 -21.58 9.36
N GLY A 73 11.36 -21.39 8.85
CA GLY A 73 11.65 -21.29 7.42
C GLY A 73 11.61 -19.88 6.83
N TRP A 74 11.57 -18.84 7.67
CA TRP A 74 11.89 -17.49 7.20
C TRP A 74 13.37 -17.37 6.89
N THR A 75 13.72 -16.50 5.96
CA THR A 75 15.10 -16.21 5.58
C THR A 75 15.32 -14.69 5.54
N MET A 76 16.57 -14.26 5.60
CA MET A 76 16.91 -12.87 5.30
C MET A 76 16.67 -12.60 3.82
N ALA A 77 16.08 -11.45 3.48
CA ALA A 77 15.80 -11.10 2.10
C ALA A 77 17.09 -10.98 1.26
N ALA A 78 16.97 -11.31 -0.02
CA ALA A 78 18.09 -11.25 -0.97
C ALA A 78 18.61 -9.81 -1.17
N ALA A 79 19.81 -9.70 -1.77
CA ALA A 79 20.41 -8.44 -2.22
C ALA A 79 20.74 -7.41 -1.11
N GLY A 80 20.99 -7.87 0.12
CA GLY A 80 21.46 -6.99 1.21
C GLY A 80 20.38 -6.08 1.79
N ARG A 81 19.11 -6.30 1.45
CA ARG A 81 17.98 -5.59 2.06
C ARG A 81 17.74 -6.14 3.47
N ASP A 82 17.64 -5.24 4.45
CA ASP A 82 17.33 -5.62 5.83
C ASP A 82 15.83 -5.91 6.00
N ALA A 83 15.46 -7.11 5.59
CA ALA A 83 14.09 -7.62 5.58
C ALA A 83 14.10 -9.13 5.80
N ILE A 84 12.96 -9.70 6.17
CA ILE A 84 12.74 -11.16 6.21
C ILE A 84 11.79 -11.57 5.10
N TYR A 85 11.97 -12.80 4.61
CA TYR A 85 11.25 -13.36 3.47
C TYR A 85 10.81 -14.80 3.75
N LYS A 86 9.60 -15.16 3.32
CA LYS A 86 9.13 -16.55 3.27
C LYS A 86 8.14 -16.77 2.14
N GLU A 87 8.17 -17.97 1.57
CA GLU A 87 7.17 -18.44 0.61
C GLU A 87 6.24 -19.46 1.26
N TYR A 88 4.93 -19.28 1.07
CA TYR A 88 3.88 -20.18 1.54
C TYR A 88 3.22 -20.87 0.35
N LEU A 89 2.97 -22.17 0.49
CA LEU A 89 2.30 -23.00 -0.50
C LEU A 89 1.01 -23.56 0.08
N PHE A 90 -0.10 -23.35 -0.64
CA PHE A 90 -1.45 -23.78 -0.26
C PHE A 90 -1.97 -24.84 -1.23
N LYS A 91 -3.12 -25.46 -0.96
CA LYS A 91 -3.73 -26.43 -1.89
C LYS A 91 -4.28 -25.76 -3.15
N ASN A 92 -4.81 -24.55 -3.02
CA ASN A 92 -5.50 -23.82 -4.08
C ASN A 92 -5.52 -22.30 -3.79
N PHE A 93 -6.06 -21.52 -4.73
CA PHE A 93 -6.16 -20.07 -4.60
C PHE A 93 -7.12 -19.61 -3.49
N ASN A 94 -8.20 -20.35 -3.22
CA ASN A 94 -9.17 -19.96 -2.20
C ASN A 94 -8.54 -19.95 -0.80
N GLU A 95 -7.75 -20.99 -0.48
CA GLU A 95 -6.99 -21.07 0.77
C GLU A 95 -5.96 -19.94 0.87
N ALA A 96 -5.16 -19.74 -0.19
CA ALA A 96 -4.16 -18.68 -0.24
C ALA A 96 -4.77 -17.29 -0.01
N PHE A 97 -5.88 -16.98 -0.67
CA PHE A 97 -6.53 -15.68 -0.53
C PHE A 97 -7.25 -15.51 0.81
N GLY A 98 -7.77 -16.60 1.39
CA GLY A 98 -8.30 -16.60 2.76
C GLY A 98 -7.22 -16.31 3.81
N PHE A 99 -6.03 -16.89 3.63
CA PHE A 99 -4.84 -16.59 4.43
C PHE A 99 -4.46 -15.11 4.30
N MET A 100 -4.33 -14.62 3.07
CA MET A 100 -4.00 -13.22 2.78
C MET A 100 -4.98 -12.24 3.43
N THR A 101 -6.29 -12.53 3.35
CA THR A 101 -7.33 -11.69 3.95
C THR A 101 -7.15 -11.54 5.47
N ARG A 102 -6.85 -12.64 6.18
CA ARG A 102 -6.61 -12.60 7.62
C ARG A 102 -5.37 -11.77 7.98
N VAL A 103 -4.29 -11.93 7.21
CA VAL A 103 -3.06 -11.15 7.37
C VAL A 103 -3.32 -9.66 7.12
N ALA A 104 -4.09 -9.31 6.08
CA ALA A 104 -4.44 -7.93 5.76
C ALA A 104 -5.21 -7.23 6.89
N LEU A 105 -6.12 -7.93 7.58
CA LEU A 105 -6.87 -7.35 8.71
C LEU A 105 -5.95 -6.98 9.88
N LEU A 106 -4.94 -7.81 10.18
CA LEU A 106 -3.97 -7.46 11.23
C LEU A 106 -3.02 -6.35 10.76
N ALA A 107 -2.56 -6.43 9.50
CA ALA A 107 -1.67 -5.42 8.92
C ALA A 107 -2.27 -4.01 9.01
N ASP A 108 -3.55 -3.86 8.66
CA ASP A 108 -4.30 -2.59 8.77
C ASP A 108 -4.43 -2.15 10.24
N LYS A 109 -4.79 -3.06 11.15
CA LYS A 109 -4.86 -2.79 12.60
C LYS A 109 -3.53 -2.32 13.18
N MET A 110 -2.41 -2.85 12.68
CA MET A 110 -1.06 -2.51 13.13
C MET A 110 -0.45 -1.29 12.42
N ASP A 111 -1.10 -0.77 11.36
CA ASP A 111 -0.52 0.18 10.41
C ASP A 111 0.87 -0.29 9.94
N HIS A 112 0.96 -1.57 9.57
CA HIS A 112 2.19 -2.23 9.14
C HIS A 112 1.88 -3.27 8.08
N HIS A 113 2.26 -2.99 6.83
CA HIS A 113 1.81 -3.76 5.67
C HIS A 113 2.94 -4.64 5.12
N PRO A 114 2.64 -5.88 4.70
CA PRO A 114 3.63 -6.71 4.02
C PRO A 114 3.86 -6.25 2.58
N GLU A 115 5.05 -6.53 2.06
CA GLU A 115 5.28 -6.62 0.62
C GLU A 115 5.05 -8.07 0.21
N TRP A 116 4.13 -8.34 -0.72
CA TRP A 116 3.87 -9.72 -1.14
C TRP A 116 3.61 -9.89 -2.63
N PHE A 117 3.79 -11.12 -3.09
CA PHE A 117 3.48 -11.55 -4.44
C PHE A 117 2.69 -12.85 -4.37
N ASN A 118 1.56 -12.93 -5.08
CA ASN A 118 0.71 -14.11 -5.11
C ASN A 118 0.46 -14.57 -6.54
N VAL A 119 0.66 -15.86 -6.79
CA VAL A 119 0.26 -16.55 -8.01
C VAL A 119 -0.43 -17.84 -7.61
N TYR A 120 -1.74 -17.91 -7.86
CA TYR A 120 -2.57 -19.07 -7.52
C TYR A 120 -2.41 -19.49 -6.05
N ASN A 121 -1.86 -20.67 -5.78
CA ASN A 121 -1.71 -21.25 -4.45
C ASN A 121 -0.38 -20.88 -3.76
N LYS A 122 0.40 -19.96 -4.32
CA LYS A 122 1.71 -19.55 -3.77
C LYS A 122 1.66 -18.09 -3.31
N VAL A 123 2.10 -17.82 -2.09
CA VAL A 123 2.20 -16.46 -1.53
C VAL A 123 3.62 -16.23 -1.02
N GLN A 124 4.32 -15.27 -1.62
CA GLN A 124 5.64 -14.82 -1.21
C GLN A 124 5.47 -13.58 -0.35
N VAL A 125 6.02 -13.59 0.87
CA VAL A 125 5.88 -12.50 1.85
C VAL A 125 7.25 -11.96 2.20
N THR A 126 7.42 -10.65 2.09
CA THR A 126 8.60 -9.91 2.54
C THR A 126 8.17 -8.86 3.57
N LEU A 127 8.86 -8.82 4.72
CA LEU A 127 8.58 -7.87 5.79
C LEU A 127 9.79 -7.00 6.09
N ALA A 128 9.57 -5.69 6.11
CA ALA A 128 10.50 -4.67 6.57
C ALA A 128 9.71 -3.44 7.04
N THR A 129 10.30 -2.67 7.95
CA THR A 129 9.75 -1.40 8.39
C THR A 129 10.41 -0.26 7.64
N HIS A 130 9.65 0.41 6.76
CA HIS A 130 10.13 1.56 5.99
C HIS A 130 10.57 2.73 6.87
N ASP A 131 9.82 3.03 7.95
CA ASP A 131 10.08 4.16 8.85
C ASP A 131 11.48 4.12 9.48
N CYS A 132 12.05 2.92 9.69
CA CYS A 132 13.38 2.75 10.27
C CYS A 132 14.41 2.13 9.30
N GLY A 133 14.05 1.99 8.01
CA GLY A 133 14.94 1.43 6.99
C GLY A 133 15.46 0.03 7.32
N GLY A 134 14.61 -0.84 7.86
CA GLY A 134 15.02 -2.19 8.23
C GLY A 134 14.02 -2.94 9.09
N LEU A 135 14.48 -4.04 9.71
CA LEU A 135 13.66 -4.85 10.59
C LEU A 135 13.37 -4.14 11.92
N SER A 136 12.12 -4.19 12.35
CA SER A 136 11.65 -3.74 13.66
C SER A 136 10.83 -4.82 14.36
N GLU A 137 10.40 -4.55 15.60
CA GLU A 137 9.44 -5.43 16.30
C GLU A 137 8.10 -5.59 15.56
N ARG A 138 7.71 -4.64 14.70
CA ARG A 138 6.47 -4.74 13.93
C ARG A 138 6.55 -5.88 12.92
N ASP A 139 7.71 -6.05 12.28
CA ASP A 139 7.98 -7.13 11.34
C ASP A 139 7.90 -8.50 12.05
N VAL A 140 8.53 -8.62 13.22
CA VAL A 140 8.48 -9.84 14.03
C VAL A 140 7.04 -10.17 14.46
N LYS A 141 6.29 -9.19 14.93
CA LYS A 141 4.90 -9.37 15.37
C LYS A 141 4.01 -9.82 14.21
N LEU A 142 4.14 -9.19 13.05
CA LEU A 142 3.38 -9.57 11.87
C LEU A 142 3.80 -10.97 11.38
N ALA A 143 5.10 -11.28 11.32
CA ALA A 143 5.60 -12.59 10.92
C ALA A 143 5.07 -13.72 11.81
N ASN A 144 5.09 -13.54 13.13
CA ASN A 144 4.54 -14.51 14.08
C ASN A 144 3.04 -14.76 13.86
N PHE A 145 2.27 -13.69 13.59
CA PHE A 145 0.86 -13.85 13.25
C PHE A 145 0.66 -14.57 11.92
N VAL A 146 1.48 -14.26 10.91
CA VAL A 146 1.45 -14.95 9.63
C VAL A 146 1.67 -16.45 9.83
N GLU A 147 2.63 -16.87 10.67
CA GLU A 147 2.84 -18.28 11.04
C GLU A 147 1.61 -18.89 11.73
N GLU A 148 0.99 -18.18 12.69
CA GLU A 148 -0.23 -18.65 13.36
C GLU A 148 -1.39 -18.87 12.39
N ILE A 149 -1.57 -17.96 11.42
CA ILE A 149 -2.61 -18.11 10.40
C ILE A 149 -2.26 -19.22 9.44
N PHE A 150 -1.00 -19.37 9.05
CA PHE A 150 -0.55 -20.42 8.14
C PHE A 150 -0.76 -21.81 8.74
N GLY A 151 -0.51 -22.01 10.04
CA GLY A 151 -0.73 -23.30 10.72
C GLY A 151 -2.19 -23.78 10.76
N LYS A 152 -3.14 -23.01 10.21
CA LYS A 152 -4.56 -23.39 10.03
C LYS A 152 -4.83 -24.02 8.66
N TYR A 153 -3.83 -24.11 7.79
CA TYR A 153 -3.86 -24.71 6.45
C TYR A 153 -2.96 -25.93 6.40
#